data_AF-A0A0S2I5C0-F1
#
_entry.id   AF-A0A0S2I5C0-F1
#
_cell.length_a   1.000
_cell.length_b   1.000
_cell.length_c   1.000
_cell.angle_alpha   90.00
_cell.angle_beta   90.00
_cell.angle_gamma   90.00
#
_symmetry.space_group_name_H-M   'P 1'
#
loop_
_entity.id
_entity.type
_entity.pdbx_description
1 polymer ?
#
loop_
_entity_poly.entity_id
_entity_poly.type
_entity_poly.pdbx_seq_one_letter_code
_entity_poly.pdbx_strand_id
1 'polypeptide(L)'
;FWLIFSIMGVNLFAGKYYYCFNETSEEYFSVNVVNNKTQCYALILDNNTEVRWKNVKINFDNVGAGYLALLQVATFKGWMDIMYAAVDSREVEDQPDYEVNIYMYIYFVVFIIFGSFFTLNLFIGVIIDNFNQQKKKFGGQDIFMTEEQKKYYNAMKKLGSKKPQKPIPRPQNKIQGMVFDFVT
;
A
#
# COMPACT_ATOMS: atom_id res chain seq x y z
N PHE A 1 -17.30 -5.77 1.26
CA PHE A 1 -16.31 -6.62 0.58
C PHE A 1 -15.22 -7.10 1.53
N TRP A 2 -14.45 -6.18 2.15
CA TRP A 2 -13.35 -6.52 3.07
C TRP A 2 -13.78 -7.35 4.29
N LEU A 3 -15.01 -7.17 4.80
CA LEU A 3 -15.54 -7.93 5.92
C LEU A 3 -15.53 -9.46 5.67
N ILE A 4 -15.86 -9.88 4.45
CA ILE A 4 -15.90 -11.31 4.08
C ILE A 4 -14.49 -11.91 4.18
N PHE A 5 -13.49 -11.20 3.66
CA PHE A 5 -12.09 -11.60 3.77
C PHE A 5 -11.62 -11.58 5.22
N SER A 6 -12.01 -10.57 6.01
CA SER A 6 -11.65 -10.52 7.43
C SER A 6 -12.20 -11.72 8.21
N ILE A 7 -13.49 -12.05 8.03
CA ILE A 7 -14.10 -13.25 8.65
C ILE A 7 -13.42 -14.53 8.17
N MET A 8 -13.14 -14.66 6.88
CA MET A 8 -12.43 -15.81 6.33
C MET A 8 -11.01 -15.94 6.90
N GLY A 9 -10.28 -14.83 7.01
CA GLY A 9 -8.95 -14.79 7.61
C GLY A 9 -8.96 -15.17 9.09
N VAL A 10 -9.96 -14.72 9.86
CA VAL A 10 -10.16 -15.17 11.25
C VAL A 10 -10.33 -16.68 11.31
N ASN A 11 -11.17 -17.27 10.45
CA ASN A 11 -11.36 -18.73 10.44
C ASN A 11 -10.09 -19.50 10.06
N LEU A 12 -9.24 -18.94 9.20
CA LEU A 12 -8.02 -19.61 8.74
C LEU A 12 -6.85 -19.48 9.72
N PHE A 13 -6.71 -18.33 10.37
CA PHE A 13 -5.46 -17.91 11.03
C PHE A 13 -5.59 -17.50 12.50
N ALA A 14 -6.81 -17.35 13.05
CA ALA A 14 -6.98 -16.91 14.44
C ALA A 14 -6.28 -17.87 15.42
N GLY A 15 -5.48 -17.31 16.32
CA GLY A 15 -4.73 -18.08 17.32
C GLY A 15 -3.51 -18.83 16.77
N LYS A 16 -3.23 -18.78 15.47
CA LYS A 16 -2.14 -19.54 14.83
C LYS A 16 -0.87 -18.71 14.58
N TYR A 17 -0.88 -17.42 14.89
CA TYR A 17 0.26 -16.50 14.74
C TYR A 17 1.13 -16.41 16.01
N TYR A 18 0.90 -17.31 16.96
CA TYR A 18 1.71 -17.37 18.16
C TYR A 18 2.99 -18.18 17.91
N TYR A 19 4.07 -17.80 18.58
CA TYR A 19 5.37 -18.45 18.46
C TYR A 19 6.18 -18.33 19.76
N CYS A 20 7.04 -19.31 19.99
CA CYS A 20 8.06 -19.29 21.03
C CYS A 20 9.30 -18.55 20.52
N PHE A 21 9.78 -17.59 21.30
CA PHE A 21 10.86 -16.67 20.94
C PHE A 21 11.89 -16.55 22.06
N ASN A 22 13.17 -16.51 21.70
CA ASN A 22 14.25 -16.20 22.63
C ASN A 22 14.59 -14.71 22.56
N GLU A 23 14.39 -13.98 23.65
CA GLU A 23 14.64 -12.52 23.69
C GLU A 23 16.12 -12.16 23.67
N THR A 24 17.03 -13.07 24.03
CA THR A 24 18.47 -12.79 24.07
C THR A 24 19.12 -12.96 22.70
N SER A 25 18.76 -14.03 21.98
CA SER A 25 19.27 -14.27 20.62
C SER A 25 18.44 -13.63 19.51
N GLU A 26 17.24 -13.14 19.83
CA GLU A 26 16.26 -12.60 18.88
C GLU A 26 15.81 -13.60 17.81
N GLU A 27 15.76 -14.89 18.14
CA GLU A 27 15.45 -15.97 17.21
C GLU A 27 14.18 -16.76 17.59
N TYR A 28 13.54 -17.31 16.56
CA TYR A 28 12.45 -18.26 16.69
C TYR A 28 13.01 -19.64 17.07
N PHE A 29 12.33 -20.34 17.98
CA PHE A 29 12.67 -21.73 18.25
C PHE A 29 12.28 -22.62 17.06
N SER A 30 13.17 -23.54 16.68
CA SER A 30 12.85 -24.61 15.74
C SER A 30 11.84 -25.57 16.34
N VAL A 31 10.94 -26.08 15.50
CA VAL A 31 9.92 -27.08 15.83
C VAL A 31 10.52 -28.36 16.43
N ASN A 32 11.75 -28.69 16.07
CA ASN A 32 12.46 -29.86 16.63
C ASN A 32 12.81 -29.70 18.13
N VAL A 33 12.91 -28.46 18.61
CA VAL A 33 13.20 -28.14 20.02
C VAL A 33 11.91 -27.84 20.78
N VAL A 34 11.05 -27.01 20.18
CA VAL A 34 9.75 -26.62 20.75
C VAL A 34 8.68 -26.81 19.68
N ASN A 35 7.87 -27.85 19.81
CA ASN A 35 6.80 -28.16 18.87
C ASN A 35 5.47 -27.47 19.22
N ASN A 36 5.20 -27.22 20.49
CA ASN A 36 3.94 -26.62 20.95
C ASN A 36 4.13 -25.65 22.11
N LYS A 37 3.06 -24.90 22.40
CA LYS A 37 2.98 -23.91 23.46
C LYS A 37 3.34 -24.50 24.84
N THR A 38 2.86 -25.71 25.16
CA THR A 38 3.16 -26.37 26.45
C THR A 38 4.66 -26.60 26.63
N GLN A 39 5.37 -27.02 25.58
CA GLN A 39 6.83 -27.17 25.60
C GLN A 39 7.54 -25.83 25.76
N CYS A 40 7.05 -24.76 25.12
CA CYS A 40 7.58 -23.40 25.34
C CYS A 40 7.43 -22.97 26.81
N TYR A 41 6.26 -23.20 27.43
CA TYR A 41 6.05 -22.89 28.85
C TYR A 41 6.87 -23.77 29.79
N ALA A 42 7.16 -25.02 29.43
CA ALA A 42 8.05 -25.87 30.21
C ALA A 42 9.46 -25.26 30.31
N LEU A 43 9.99 -24.71 29.20
CA LEU A 43 11.29 -24.01 29.21
C LEU A 43 11.27 -22.76 30.09
N ILE A 44 10.17 -22.01 30.07
CA ILE A 44 9.98 -20.81 30.91
C ILE A 44 9.96 -21.18 32.41
N LEU A 45 9.33 -22.31 32.76
CA LEU A 45 9.29 -22.82 34.13
C LEU A 45 10.63 -23.41 34.59
N ASP A 46 11.44 -23.90 33.66
CA ASP A 46 12.80 -24.42 33.90
C ASP A 46 13.87 -23.30 33.96
N ASN A 47 13.49 -22.13 34.49
CA ASN A 47 14.38 -20.98 34.73
C ASN A 47 14.96 -20.26 33.49
N ASN A 48 14.51 -20.55 32.27
CA ASN A 48 14.89 -19.79 31.07
C ASN A 48 14.06 -18.50 30.97
N THR A 49 14.49 -17.48 31.70
CA THR A 49 13.77 -16.20 31.85
C THR A 49 13.69 -15.36 30.57
N GLU A 50 14.43 -15.71 29.53
CA GLU A 50 14.51 -15.05 28.23
C GLU A 50 13.52 -15.60 27.20
N VAL A 51 12.90 -16.76 27.47
CA VAL A 51 11.95 -17.40 26.56
C VAL A 51 10.55 -16.81 26.75
N ARG A 52 9.86 -16.53 25.65
CA ARG A 52 8.49 -15.99 25.65
C ARG A 52 7.65 -16.64 24.56
N TRP A 53 6.40 -16.95 24.90
CA TRP A 53 5.36 -17.24 23.92
C TRP A 53 4.69 -15.92 23.49
N LYS A 54 4.99 -15.46 22.27
CA LYS A 54 4.56 -14.16 21.73
C LYS A 54 3.56 -14.34 20.60
N ASN A 55 2.83 -13.27 20.29
CA ASN A 55 1.93 -13.18 19.14
C ASN A 55 2.48 -12.12 18.18
N VAL A 56 2.25 -12.30 16.88
CA VAL A 56 2.46 -11.24 15.89
C VAL A 56 1.51 -10.08 16.19
N LYS A 57 2.04 -8.85 16.17
CA LYS A 57 1.30 -7.64 16.55
C LYS A 57 0.08 -7.37 15.66
N ILE A 58 0.19 -7.70 14.38
CA ILE A 58 -0.86 -7.55 13.37
C ILE A 58 -1.26 -8.95 12.93
N ASN A 59 -2.47 -9.37 13.32
CA ASN A 59 -2.92 -10.75 13.18
C ASN A 59 -4.41 -10.82 12.80
N PHE A 60 -4.96 -12.04 12.78
CA PHE A 60 -6.36 -12.32 12.46
C PHE A 60 -7.15 -12.89 13.66
N ASP A 61 -6.78 -12.57 14.91
CA ASP A 61 -7.46 -13.14 16.09
C ASP A 61 -8.91 -12.67 16.25
N ASN A 62 -9.25 -11.52 15.65
CA ASN A 62 -10.61 -11.01 15.59
C ASN A 62 -10.82 -10.21 14.29
N VAL A 63 -12.08 -9.94 13.96
CA VAL A 63 -12.45 -9.25 12.72
C VAL A 63 -11.84 -7.84 12.62
N GLY A 64 -11.71 -7.12 13.75
CA GLY A 64 -11.10 -5.79 13.78
C GLY A 64 -9.60 -5.81 13.47
N ALA A 65 -8.87 -6.72 14.13
CA ALA A 65 -7.45 -6.97 13.86
C ALA A 65 -7.23 -7.45 12.42
N GLY A 66 -8.10 -8.34 11.92
CA GLY A 66 -8.09 -8.79 10.54
C GLY A 66 -8.30 -7.65 9.55
N TYR A 67 -9.14 -6.66 9.86
CA TYR A 67 -9.28 -5.45 9.03
C TYR A 67 -8.00 -4.63 8.96
N LEU A 68 -7.28 -4.48 10.08
CA LEU A 68 -5.99 -3.79 10.11
C LEU A 68 -4.91 -4.56 9.33
N ALA A 69 -4.89 -5.88 9.44
CA ALA A 69 -4.00 -6.74 8.66
C ALA A 69 -4.26 -6.61 7.16
N LEU A 70 -5.53 -6.70 6.75
CA LEU A 70 -5.94 -6.53 5.36
C LEU A 70 -5.62 -5.13 4.81
N LEU A 71 -5.67 -4.09 5.64
CA LEU A 71 -5.24 -2.73 5.26
C LEU A 71 -3.73 -2.68 4.94
N GLN A 72 -2.88 -3.32 5.75
CA GLN A 72 -1.45 -3.39 5.50
C GLN A 72 -1.13 -4.18 4.22
N VAL A 73 -1.84 -5.29 3.99
CA VAL A 73 -1.75 -6.06 2.74
C VAL A 73 -2.19 -5.20 1.54
N ALA A 74 -3.31 -4.49 1.64
CA ALA A 74 -3.83 -3.66 0.54
C ALA A 74 -2.94 -2.46 0.18
N THR A 75 -2.12 -2.00 1.13
CA THR A 75 -1.17 -0.90 0.92
C THR A 75 0.25 -1.38 0.59
N PHE A 76 0.48 -2.69 0.58
CA PHE A 76 1.80 -3.32 0.40
C PHE A 76 2.85 -2.80 1.39
N LYS A 77 2.44 -2.46 2.63
CA LYS A 77 3.32 -1.99 3.71
C LYS A 77 3.12 -2.85 4.94
N GLY A 78 4.18 -3.53 5.39
CA GLY A 78 4.10 -4.49 6.51
C GLY A 78 3.43 -5.82 6.14
N TRP A 79 3.10 -6.02 4.86
CA TRP A 79 2.37 -7.20 4.37
C TRP A 79 3.17 -8.51 4.44
N MET A 80 4.50 -8.43 4.36
CA MET A 80 5.40 -9.59 4.39
C MET A 80 5.30 -10.35 5.71
N ASP A 81 5.39 -9.64 6.84
CA ASP A 81 5.36 -10.27 8.18
C ASP A 81 4.04 -11.01 8.42
N ILE A 82 2.93 -10.46 7.92
CA ILE A 82 1.59 -11.07 7.99
C ILE A 82 1.56 -12.35 7.14
N MET A 83 2.12 -12.31 5.94
CA MET A 83 2.09 -13.43 5.00
C MET A 83 3.01 -14.57 5.43
N TYR A 84 4.19 -14.25 5.95
CA TYR A 84 5.10 -15.24 6.52
C TYR A 84 4.45 -15.93 7.72
N ALA A 85 3.85 -15.17 8.65
CA ALA A 85 3.12 -15.76 9.77
C ALA A 85 1.95 -16.67 9.33
N ALA A 86 1.23 -16.33 8.27
CA ALA A 86 0.18 -17.19 7.70
C ALA A 86 0.73 -18.48 7.09
N VAL A 87 1.82 -18.39 6.33
CA VAL A 87 2.39 -19.52 5.59
C VAL A 87 3.10 -20.48 6.53
N ASP A 88 3.71 -19.98 7.59
CA ASP A 88 4.37 -20.79 8.61
C ASP A 88 3.38 -21.34 9.65
N SER A 89 2.11 -20.90 9.61
CA SER A 89 1.11 -21.28 10.61
C SER A 89 0.69 -22.76 10.52
N ARG A 90 0.63 -23.41 11.68
CA ARG A 90 0.10 -24.76 11.88
C ARG A 90 -1.26 -24.71 12.60
N GLU A 91 -1.50 -25.60 13.55
CA GLU A 91 -2.70 -25.56 14.39
C GLU A 91 -2.57 -24.57 15.54
N VAL A 92 -3.68 -24.29 16.20
CA VAL A 92 -3.69 -23.41 17.37
C VAL A 92 -2.84 -24.04 18.48
N GLU A 93 -1.98 -23.23 19.10
CA GLU A 93 -1.00 -23.64 20.11
C GLU A 93 0.22 -24.45 19.61
N ASP A 94 0.33 -24.72 18.31
CA ASP A 94 1.55 -25.29 17.74
C ASP A 94 2.56 -24.18 17.39
N GLN A 95 3.86 -24.49 17.51
CA GLN A 95 4.93 -23.61 17.03
C GLN A 95 4.83 -23.48 15.50
N PRO A 96 5.01 -22.31 14.87
CA PRO A 96 5.06 -22.23 13.41
C PRO A 96 6.26 -23.03 12.85
N ASP A 97 6.09 -23.59 11.65
CA ASP A 97 7.16 -24.26 10.91
C ASP A 97 7.32 -23.65 9.53
N TYR A 98 8.56 -23.58 9.03
CA TYR A 98 8.86 -22.86 7.80
C TYR A 98 8.10 -23.44 6.60
N GLU A 99 7.29 -22.61 5.95
CA GLU A 99 6.55 -22.90 4.71
C GLU A 99 5.64 -24.14 4.73
N VAL A 100 5.22 -24.60 5.92
CA VAL A 100 4.37 -25.79 6.08
C VAL A 100 2.99 -25.62 5.41
N ASN A 101 2.47 -24.39 5.35
CA ASN A 101 1.16 -24.07 4.77
C ASN A 101 1.29 -23.09 3.58
N ILE A 102 2.17 -23.43 2.64
CA ILE A 102 2.49 -22.61 1.45
C ILE A 102 1.27 -22.18 0.63
N TYR A 103 0.19 -22.96 0.62
CA TYR A 103 -1.02 -22.62 -0.14
C TYR A 103 -1.74 -21.37 0.39
N MET A 104 -1.44 -20.90 1.60
CA MET A 104 -2.02 -19.68 2.16
C MET A 104 -1.61 -18.41 1.41
N TYR A 105 -0.54 -18.43 0.60
CA TYR A 105 -0.25 -17.36 -0.36
C TYR A 105 -1.44 -17.06 -1.27
N ILE A 106 -2.22 -18.08 -1.67
CA ILE A 106 -3.37 -17.93 -2.56
C ILE A 106 -4.45 -17.04 -1.93
N TYR A 107 -4.66 -17.14 -0.62
CA TYR A 107 -5.62 -16.28 0.09
C TYR A 107 -5.28 -14.79 -0.09
N PHE A 108 -4.02 -14.42 0.08
CA PHE A 108 -3.57 -13.02 -0.09
C PHE A 108 -3.59 -12.57 -1.55
N VAL A 109 -3.23 -13.44 -2.49
CA VAL A 109 -3.32 -13.14 -3.93
C VAL A 109 -4.77 -12.84 -4.34
N VAL A 110 -5.71 -13.67 -3.91
CA VAL A 110 -7.15 -13.45 -4.16
C VAL A 110 -7.61 -12.15 -3.51
N PHE A 111 -7.20 -11.87 -2.28
CA PHE A 111 -7.52 -10.60 -1.62
C PHE A 111 -6.94 -9.39 -2.37
N ILE A 112 -5.70 -9.44 -2.88
CA ILE A 112 -5.10 -8.32 -3.61
C ILE A 112 -5.87 -8.03 -4.91
N ILE A 113 -6.28 -9.08 -5.64
CA ILE A 113 -7.06 -8.94 -6.87
C ILE A 113 -8.44 -8.36 -6.58
N PHE A 114 -9.20 -8.96 -5.66
CA PHE A 114 -10.59 -8.55 -5.47
C PHE A 114 -10.77 -7.45 -4.42
N GLY A 115 -10.01 -7.51 -3.34
CA GLY A 115 -10.07 -6.58 -2.21
C GLY A 115 -9.41 -5.25 -2.51
N SER A 116 -8.30 -5.24 -3.25
CA SER A 116 -7.54 -4.03 -3.55
C SER A 116 -7.77 -3.53 -4.96
N PHE A 117 -7.47 -4.32 -6.00
CA PHE A 117 -7.51 -3.84 -7.39
C PHE A 117 -8.94 -3.43 -7.83
N PHE A 118 -9.94 -4.28 -7.65
CA PHE A 118 -11.32 -3.91 -8.02
C PHE A 118 -11.90 -2.79 -7.14
N THR A 119 -11.62 -2.80 -5.83
CA THR A 119 -12.10 -1.74 -4.92
C THR A 119 -11.50 -0.38 -5.27
N LEU A 120 -10.20 -0.32 -5.57
CA LEU A 120 -9.52 0.90 -5.99
C LEU A 120 -10.07 1.41 -7.33
N ASN A 121 -10.25 0.52 -8.32
CA ASN A 121 -10.82 0.90 -9.61
C ASN A 121 -12.24 1.44 -9.49
N LEU A 122 -13.10 0.79 -8.69
CA LEU A 122 -14.45 1.26 -8.42
C LEU A 122 -14.42 2.63 -7.74
N PHE A 123 -13.56 2.80 -6.74
CA PHE A 123 -13.43 4.05 -5.99
C PHE A 123 -12.99 5.21 -6.89
N ILE A 124 -11.96 5.01 -7.73
CA ILE A 124 -11.52 6.01 -8.71
C ILE A 124 -12.65 6.34 -9.70
N GLY A 125 -13.37 5.33 -10.19
CA GLY A 125 -14.49 5.51 -11.11
C GLY A 125 -15.58 6.42 -10.52
N VAL A 126 -15.99 6.15 -9.27
CA VAL A 126 -17.01 6.96 -8.57
C VAL A 126 -16.52 8.38 -8.33
N ILE A 127 -15.25 8.56 -7.95
CA ILE A 127 -14.67 9.90 -7.72
C ILE A 127 -14.65 10.71 -9.02
N ILE A 128 -14.18 10.11 -10.12
CA ILE A 128 -14.12 10.79 -11.42
C ILE A 128 -15.52 11.17 -11.90
N ASP A 129 -16.49 10.27 -11.78
CA ASP A 129 -17.87 10.56 -12.14
C ASP A 129 -18.44 11.70 -11.28
N ASN A 130 -18.20 11.69 -9.97
CA ASN A 130 -18.62 12.76 -9.08
C ASN A 130 -18.00 14.12 -9.46
N PHE A 131 -16.69 14.16 -9.76
CA PHE A 131 -16.03 15.38 -10.23
C PHE A 131 -16.58 15.88 -11.56
N ASN A 132 -16.88 14.97 -12.50
CA ASN A 132 -17.49 15.34 -13.78
C ASN A 132 -18.90 15.90 -13.59
N GLN A 133 -19.69 15.33 -12.68
CA GLN A 133 -21.01 15.87 -12.33
C GLN A 133 -20.91 17.25 -11.68
N GLN A 134 -19.98 17.44 -10.75
CA GLN A 134 -19.74 18.76 -10.14
C GLN A 134 -19.29 19.78 -11.18
N LYS A 135 -18.35 19.42 -12.06
CA LYS A 135 -17.87 20.30 -13.14
C LYS A 135 -19.01 20.73 -14.06
N LYS A 136 -19.92 19.80 -14.42
CA LYS A 136 -21.12 20.13 -15.20
C LYS A 136 -22.07 21.07 -14.44
N LYS A 137 -22.30 20.86 -13.14
CA LYS A 137 -23.14 21.75 -12.29
C LYS A 137 -22.59 23.17 -12.19
N PHE A 138 -21.27 23.33 -12.09
CA PHE A 138 -20.61 24.64 -12.07
C PHE A 138 -20.35 25.22 -13.47
N GLY A 139 -21.16 24.85 -14.47
CA GLY A 139 -21.11 25.44 -15.81
C GLY A 139 -19.87 25.06 -16.62
N GLY A 140 -19.27 23.89 -16.36
CA GLY A 140 -18.08 23.41 -17.05
C GLY A 140 -16.77 24.07 -16.59
N GLN A 141 -16.82 24.94 -15.57
CA GLN A 141 -15.64 25.59 -15.04
C GLN A 141 -14.81 24.65 -14.16
N ASP A 142 -13.50 24.89 -14.13
CA ASP A 142 -12.62 24.16 -13.22
C ASP A 142 -12.92 24.53 -11.76
N ILE A 143 -13.04 23.48 -10.94
CA ILE A 143 -13.56 23.54 -9.56
C ILE A 143 -12.46 23.95 -8.57
N PHE A 144 -11.19 23.69 -8.90
CA PHE A 144 -10.05 23.88 -7.99
C PHE A 144 -9.31 25.22 -8.16
N MET A 145 -9.78 26.10 -9.05
CA MET A 145 -9.13 27.39 -9.30
C MET A 145 -9.99 28.55 -8.81
N THR A 146 -9.38 29.51 -8.12
CA THR A 146 -10.02 30.80 -7.80
C THR A 146 -10.23 31.62 -9.07
N GLU A 147 -11.07 32.66 -9.00
CA GLU A 147 -11.32 33.54 -10.16
C GLU A 147 -10.06 34.24 -10.66
N GLU A 148 -9.16 34.65 -9.76
CA GLU A 148 -7.88 35.26 -10.12
C GLU A 148 -6.95 34.26 -10.81
N GLN A 149 -6.85 33.04 -10.27
CA GLN A 149 -6.07 31.98 -10.88
C GLN A 149 -6.59 31.62 -12.27
N LYS A 150 -7.92 31.60 -12.47
CA LYS A 150 -8.55 31.40 -13.79
C LYS A 150 -8.12 32.48 -14.80
N LYS A 151 -8.08 33.76 -14.38
CA LYS A 151 -7.61 34.87 -15.24
C LYS A 151 -6.14 34.65 -15.64
N TYR A 152 -5.29 34.31 -14.68
CA TYR A 152 -3.87 34.04 -14.92
C TYR A 152 -3.65 32.83 -15.84
N TYR A 153 -4.34 31.72 -15.58
CA TYR A 153 -4.30 30.51 -16.42
C TYR A 153 -4.70 30.80 -17.87
N ASN A 154 -5.78 31.56 -18.08
CA ASN A 154 -6.24 31.93 -19.42
C ASN A 154 -5.22 32.82 -20.16
N ALA A 155 -4.54 33.73 -19.45
CA ALA A 155 -3.48 34.55 -20.02
C ALA A 155 -2.28 33.69 -20.46
N MET A 156 -1.83 32.77 -19.61
CA MET A 156 -0.75 31.83 -19.94
C MET A 156 -1.08 30.90 -21.10
N LYS A 157 -2.30 30.35 -21.13
CA LYS A 157 -2.79 29.52 -22.23
C LYS A 157 -2.80 30.28 -23.57
N LYS A 158 -3.17 31.56 -23.55
CA LYS A 158 -3.15 32.44 -24.74
C LYS A 158 -1.74 32.81 -25.20
N LEU A 159 -0.80 32.98 -24.26
CA LEU A 159 0.61 33.19 -24.58
C LEU A 159 1.23 31.95 -25.22
N GLY A 160 1.01 30.75 -24.65
CA GLY A 160 1.56 29.51 -25.19
C GLY A 160 0.99 29.09 -26.55
N SER A 161 -0.26 29.44 -26.84
CA SER A 161 -0.90 29.13 -28.14
C SER A 161 -0.50 30.08 -29.27
N LYS A 162 0.12 31.23 -28.96
CA LYS A 162 0.54 32.20 -29.98
C LYS A 162 2.03 32.11 -30.21
N LYS A 163 2.41 31.77 -31.45
CA LYS A 163 3.76 32.03 -31.94
C LYS A 163 3.91 33.53 -32.25
N PRO A 164 5.06 34.14 -31.96
CA PRO A 164 5.33 35.52 -32.36
C PRO A 164 5.24 35.64 -33.89
N GLN A 165 4.45 36.61 -34.37
CA GLN A 165 4.17 36.77 -35.80
C GLN A 165 5.23 37.56 -36.56
N LYS A 166 5.91 38.50 -35.90
CA LYS A 166 6.97 39.29 -36.52
C LYS A 166 8.32 38.77 -36.06
N PRO A 167 9.19 38.31 -36.99
CA PRO A 167 10.58 38.08 -36.65
C PRO A 167 11.22 39.42 -36.25
N ILE A 168 12.34 39.32 -35.51
CA ILE A 168 13.09 40.49 -35.08
C ILE A 168 13.52 41.27 -36.33
N PRO A 169 13.27 42.60 -36.41
CA PRO A 169 13.59 43.38 -37.59
C PRO A 169 15.10 43.42 -37.82
N ARG A 170 15.52 43.31 -39.08
CA ARG A 170 16.92 43.41 -39.49
C ARG A 170 17.47 44.82 -39.14
N PRO A 171 18.64 44.93 -38.50
CA PRO A 171 19.26 46.22 -38.20
C PRO A 171 19.64 46.98 -39.49
N GLN A 172 19.48 48.31 -39.47
CA GLN A 172 19.74 49.17 -40.64
C GLN A 172 21.23 49.29 -40.98
N ASN A 173 22.10 49.12 -39.98
CA ASN A 173 23.55 49.20 -40.18
C ASN A 173 24.05 47.94 -40.91
N LYS A 174 24.81 48.13 -42.00
CA LYS A 174 25.31 47.02 -42.83
C LYS A 174 26.12 45.99 -42.05
N ILE A 175 26.96 46.41 -41.11
CA ILE A 175 27.81 45.51 -40.31
C ILE A 175 26.94 44.68 -39.36
N GLN A 176 25.98 45.32 -38.68
CA GLN A 176 25.04 44.64 -37.78
C GLN A 176 24.10 43.71 -38.56
N GLY A 177 23.73 44.07 -39.79
CA GLY A 177 22.91 43.24 -40.68
C GLY A 177 23.60 41.94 -41.06
N MET A 178 24.89 41.97 -41.37
CA MET A 178 25.65 40.73 -41.66
C MET A 178 25.74 39.81 -40.45
N VAL A 179 25.95 40.35 -39.24
CA VAL A 179 25.96 39.56 -38.00
C VAL A 179 24.58 38.96 -37.72
N PHE A 180 23.51 39.73 -37.92
CA PHE A 180 22.13 39.26 -37.76
C PHE A 180 21.80 38.08 -38.69
N ASP A 181 22.19 38.17 -39.97
CA ASP A 181 21.96 37.13 -40.99
C ASP A 181 22.83 35.86 -40.77
N PHE A 182 23.91 35.93 -39.97
CA PHE A 182 24.73 34.76 -39.59
C PHE A 182 24.17 34.03 -38.37
N VAL A 183 23.54 34.77 -37.44
CA VAL A 183 23.01 34.23 -36.17
C VAL A 183 21.57 33.70 -36.31
N THR A 184 20.76 34.35 -37.14
CA THR A 184 19.33 34.02 -37.35
C THR A 184 19.17 33.05 -38.51
#